data_AF-A0AAW5KRZ7-F1
#
_entry.id   AF-A0AAW5KRZ7-F1
#
_cell.length_a   1.000
_cell.length_b   1.000
_cell.length_c   1.000
_cell.angle_alpha   90.00
_cell.angle_beta   90.00
_cell.angle_gamma   90.00
#
_symmetry.space_group_name_H-M   'P 1'
#
loop_
_entity.id
_entity.type
_entity.pdbx_description
1 polymer ?
#
loop_
_entity_poly.entity_id
_entity_poly.type
_entity_poly.pdbx_seq_one_letter_code
_entity_poly.pdbx_strand_id
1 'polypeptide(L)'
;MLANSDCTVYLFDKQTEGFVRKYAEKVYWCENKSGSIVKSGMQTSDSTRVYFYDDNAPKTPAKDMLVRGKCEFEFDNQTPQSISESMKIFRAEYDFVTVMSIDDYMFGGLPHMEVSVK
;
A
#
# COMPACT_ATOMS: atom_id res chain seq x y z
N MET A 1 -11.77 -15.49 -5.81
CA MET A 1 -10.75 -14.46 -5.52
C MET A 1 -10.85 -13.42 -6.62
N LEU A 2 -11.11 -12.16 -6.28
CA LEU A 2 -11.16 -11.06 -7.25
C LEU A 2 -9.74 -10.49 -7.32
N ALA A 3 -9.11 -10.46 -8.48
CA ALA A 3 -7.83 -9.76 -8.65
C ALA A 3 -7.89 -9.01 -9.97
N ASN A 4 -7.61 -7.71 -9.94
CA ASN A 4 -7.64 -6.86 -11.13
C ASN A 4 -6.26 -6.33 -11.51
N SER A 5 -5.29 -6.39 -10.60
CA SER A 5 -3.95 -5.88 -10.81
C SER A 5 -2.97 -6.51 -9.82
N ASP A 6 -1.69 -6.32 -10.07
CA ASP A 6 -0.60 -6.65 -9.17
C ASP A 6 -0.19 -5.42 -8.33
N CYS A 7 0.55 -5.67 -7.25
CA CYS A 7 0.98 -4.64 -6.32
C CYS A 7 2.32 -5.01 -5.70
N THR A 8 3.18 -4.00 -5.54
CA THR A 8 4.41 -4.13 -4.78
C THR A 8 4.23 -3.46 -3.43
N VAL A 9 4.39 -4.23 -2.36
CA VAL A 9 4.28 -3.79 -0.97
C VAL A 9 5.67 -3.57 -0.41
N TYR A 10 5.94 -2.38 0.12
CA TYR A 10 7.14 -2.08 0.88
C TYR A 10 6.80 -2.10 2.37
N LEU A 11 7.15 -3.21 3.02
CA LEU A 11 6.96 -3.39 4.45
C LEU A 11 8.05 -2.66 5.21
N PHE A 12 7.66 -1.80 6.14
CA PHE A 12 8.63 -1.12 7.00
C PHE A 12 9.21 -2.09 8.02
N ASP A 13 10.54 -2.25 8.01
CA ASP A 13 11.25 -3.07 8.97
C ASP A 13 11.81 -2.21 10.12
N LYS A 14 11.35 -2.47 11.34
CA LYS A 14 11.78 -1.72 12.53
C LYS A 14 13.22 -1.99 12.96
N GLN A 15 13.82 -3.11 12.56
CA GLN A 15 15.18 -3.46 13.00
C GLN A 15 16.24 -2.75 12.18
N THR A 16 16.00 -2.64 10.87
CA THR A 16 16.90 -1.99 9.91
C THR A 16 16.52 -0.54 9.63
N GLU A 17 15.37 -0.09 10.13
CA GLU A 17 14.70 1.17 9.72
C GLU A 17 14.46 1.25 8.20
N GLY A 18 14.50 0.11 7.54
CA GLY A 18 14.46 -0.05 6.11
C GLY A 18 13.09 -0.47 5.59
N PHE A 19 13.06 -0.82 4.31
CA PHE A 19 11.87 -1.33 3.65
C PHE A 19 12.16 -2.67 2.97
N VAL A 20 11.29 -3.65 3.19
CA VAL A 20 11.33 -4.96 2.56
C VAL A 20 10.30 -4.99 1.44
N ARG A 21 10.78 -5.19 0.21
CA ARG A 21 9.92 -5.36 -0.96
C ARG A 21 9.24 -6.73 -0.92
N LYS A 22 7.92 -6.74 -1.03
CA LYS A 22 7.09 -7.91 -1.32
C LYS A 22 6.29 -7.67 -2.59
N TYR A 23 6.18 -8.68 -3.43
CA TYR A 23 5.36 -8.62 -4.63
C TYR A 23 4.10 -9.44 -4.43
N ALA A 24 2.94 -8.82 -4.66
CA ALA A 24 1.64 -9.44 -4.61
C ALA A 24 1.05 -9.45 -6.03
N GLU A 25 1.10 -10.63 -6.67
CA GLU A 25 0.62 -10.84 -8.04
C GLU A 25 -0.91 -10.72 -8.17
N LYS A 26 -1.65 -10.95 -7.07
CA LYS A 26 -3.11 -11.06 -7.07
C LYS A 26 -3.73 -10.15 -6.02
N VAL A 27 -3.88 -8.87 -6.35
CA VAL A 27 -4.59 -7.93 -5.49
C VAL A 27 -5.80 -7.33 -6.20
N TYR A 28 -6.74 -6.82 -5.42
CA TYR A 28 -7.86 -6.06 -5.96
C TYR A 28 -7.78 -4.60 -5.54
N TRP A 29 -7.50 -3.72 -6.49
CA TRP A 29 -7.54 -2.28 -6.29
C TRP A 29 -8.96 -1.77 -6.54
N CYS A 30 -9.55 -1.20 -5.51
CA CYS A 30 -10.86 -0.57 -5.50
C CYS A 30 -10.66 0.93 -5.23
N GLU A 31 -10.59 1.73 -6.30
CA GLU A 31 -10.56 3.18 -6.18
C GLU A 31 -11.97 3.69 -5.94
N ASN A 32 -12.27 4.10 -4.71
CA ASN A 32 -13.56 4.68 -4.37
C ASN A 32 -13.47 6.21 -4.46
N LYS A 33 -13.85 6.75 -5.61
CA LYS A 33 -14.11 8.17 -5.80
C LYS A 33 -15.54 8.48 -5.36
N SER A 34 -15.78 8.46 -4.04
CA SER A 34 -17.08 8.84 -3.50
C SER A 34 -17.14 10.37 -3.39
N GLY A 35 -17.63 11.03 -4.45
CA GLY A 35 -17.98 12.45 -4.39
C GLY A 35 -19.30 12.60 -3.64
N SER A 36 -19.25 12.90 -2.33
CA SER A 36 -20.47 13.23 -1.59
C SER A 36 -20.68 14.74 -1.60
N ILE A 37 -21.82 15.17 -2.17
CA ILE A 37 -22.25 16.57 -2.11
C ILE A 37 -22.84 16.78 -0.72
N VAL A 38 -22.07 17.36 0.19
CA VAL A 38 -22.58 17.80 1.50
C VAL A 38 -23.01 19.27 1.41
N LYS A 39 -23.94 19.68 2.28
CA LYS A 39 -24.59 21.00 2.26
C LYS A 39 -23.63 22.21 2.41
N SER A 40 -22.34 21.96 2.69
CA SER A 40 -21.27 22.95 2.87
C SER A 40 -20.18 22.93 1.79
N GLY A 41 -20.32 22.11 0.73
CA GLY A 41 -19.34 22.00 -0.35
C GLY A 41 -19.15 20.56 -0.82
N MET A 42 -18.49 20.37 -1.97
CA MET A 42 -18.17 19.06 -2.51
C MET A 42 -17.09 18.42 -1.61
N GLN A 43 -17.41 17.35 -0.87
CA GLN A 43 -16.42 16.55 -0.17
C GLN A 43 -16.02 15.40 -1.10
N THR A 44 -14.93 15.60 -1.82
CA THR A 44 -14.24 14.53 -2.52
C THR A 44 -13.41 13.79 -1.48
N SER A 45 -13.82 12.58 -1.12
CA SER A 45 -13.01 11.68 -0.32
C SER A 45 -12.49 10.59 -1.24
N ASP A 46 -11.39 10.87 -1.92
CA ASP A 46 -10.66 9.86 -2.69
C ASP A 46 -10.05 8.85 -1.70
N SER A 47 -10.65 7.67 -1.62
CA SER A 47 -10.13 6.57 -0.80
C SER A 47 -9.89 5.38 -1.71
N THR A 48 -8.64 4.93 -1.77
CA THR A 48 -8.30 3.71 -2.50
C THR A 48 -8.24 2.57 -1.50
N ARG A 49 -8.93 1.48 -1.80
CA ARG A 49 -8.92 0.25 -1.01
C ARG A 49 -8.23 -0.85 -1.81
N VAL A 50 -7.29 -1.54 -1.20
CA VAL A 50 -6.57 -2.65 -1.81
C VAL A 50 -6.87 -3.91 -1.02
N TYR A 51 -7.41 -4.93 -1.68
CA TYR A 51 -7.67 -6.22 -1.05
C TYR A 51 -6.53 -7.18 -1.34
N PHE A 52 -5.95 -7.71 -0.27
CA PHE A 52 -4.95 -8.75 -0.31
C PHE A 52 -5.57 -10.08 0.10
N TYR A 53 -5.19 -11.15 -0.60
CA TYR A 53 -5.68 -12.51 -0.36
C TYR A 53 -4.56 -13.46 0.12
N ASP A 54 -3.34 -12.92 0.32
CA ASP A 54 -2.12 -13.63 0.68
C ASP A 54 -1.41 -12.95 1.88
N ASP A 55 -0.40 -13.59 2.48
CA ASP A 55 0.44 -12.99 3.56
C ASP A 55 1.36 -11.84 3.07
N ASN A 56 1.16 -11.38 1.83
CA ASN A 56 1.88 -10.26 1.25
C ASN A 56 1.25 -8.91 1.58
N ALA A 57 0.14 -8.91 2.34
CA ALA A 57 -0.49 -7.70 2.82
C ALA A 57 0.45 -6.87 3.73
N PRO A 58 0.29 -5.54 3.73
CA PRO A 58 0.94 -4.68 4.71
C PRO A 58 0.52 -5.06 6.13
N LYS A 59 1.40 -4.76 7.09
CA LYS A 59 1.21 -5.07 8.52
C LYS A 59 1.27 -3.82 9.39
N THR A 60 1.93 -2.76 8.91
CA THR A 60 2.16 -1.53 9.66
C THR A 60 1.48 -0.35 8.97
N PRO A 61 0.27 0.06 9.41
CA PRO A 61 -0.35 1.25 8.87
C PRO A 61 0.49 2.50 9.16
N ALA A 62 0.35 3.51 8.31
CA ALA A 62 1.10 4.76 8.24
C ALA A 62 2.63 4.64 8.02
N LYS A 63 3.15 3.42 7.83
CA LYS A 63 4.57 3.19 7.52
C LYS A 63 4.76 2.39 6.24
N ASP A 64 3.92 1.39 6.03
CA ASP A 64 4.00 0.58 4.82
C ASP A 64 3.55 1.38 3.60
N MET A 65 4.24 1.16 2.50
CA MET A 65 3.97 1.83 1.22
C MET A 65 3.58 0.79 0.18
N LEU A 66 2.73 1.20 -0.74
CA LEU A 66 2.20 0.35 -1.79
C LEU A 66 2.44 1.02 -3.14
N VAL A 67 2.89 0.24 -4.11
CA VAL A 67 3.06 0.66 -5.49
C VAL A 67 2.17 -0.20 -6.35
N ARG A 68 1.37 0.46 -7.20
CA ARG A 68 0.54 -0.26 -8.17
C ARG A 68 1.44 -0.89 -9.24
N GLY A 69 1.26 -2.19 -9.46
CA GLY A 69 2.07 -2.96 -10.39
C GLY A 69 3.38 -3.48 -9.80
N LYS A 70 4.20 -4.08 -10.68
CA LYS A 70 5.52 -4.60 -10.36
C LYS A 70 6.55 -3.47 -10.32
N CYS A 71 7.03 -3.17 -9.12
CA CYS A 71 8.12 -2.25 -8.88
C CYS A 71 9.38 -3.07 -8.57
N GLU A 72 10.40 -2.95 -9.41
CA GLU A 72 11.68 -3.66 -9.23
C GLU A 72 12.68 -2.87 -8.38
N PHE A 73 12.27 -1.69 -7.89
CA PHE A 73 13.07 -0.89 -6.97
C PHE A 73 13.34 -1.66 -5.68
N GLU A 74 14.57 -1.58 -5.18
CA GLU A 74 14.99 -2.25 -3.95
C GLU A 74 15.64 -1.22 -3.05
N PHE A 75 15.17 -1.12 -1.82
CA PHE A 75 15.72 -0.18 -0.86
C PHE A 75 17.06 -0.69 -0.34
N ASP A 76 18.08 0.18 -0.41
CA ASP A 76 19.36 -0.10 0.21
C ASP A 76 19.26 0.14 1.73
N ASN A 77 19.13 -0.97 2.46
CA ASN A 77 19.02 -0.98 3.93
C ASN A 77 20.38 -1.10 4.64
N GLN A 78 21.51 -0.82 3.95
CA GLN A 78 22.84 -0.90 4.56
C GLN A 78 23.09 0.20 5.60
N THR A 79 22.63 1.43 5.34
CA THR A 79 22.78 2.56 6.26
C THR A 79 21.55 3.47 6.24
N PRO A 80 21.25 4.20 7.33
CA PRO A 80 20.15 5.17 7.37
C PRO A 80 20.24 6.26 6.29
N GLN A 81 21.45 6.59 5.86
CA GLN A 81 21.70 7.54 4.76
C GLN A 81 21.25 6.94 3.42
N SER A 82 21.69 5.72 3.10
CA SER A 82 21.28 5.00 1.89
C SER A 82 19.76 4.79 1.82
N ILE A 83 19.11 4.49 2.95
CA ILE A 83 17.64 4.35 3.03
C ILE A 83 16.96 5.68 2.70
N SER A 84 17.44 6.78 3.27
CA SER A 84 16.89 8.12 3.03
C SER A 84 17.08 8.56 1.58
N GLU A 85 18.23 8.29 0.97
CA GLU A 85 18.49 8.55 -0.45
C GLU A 85 17.60 7.69 -1.36
N SER A 86 17.52 6.38 -1.08
CA SER A 86 16.64 5.45 -1.80
C SER A 86 15.18 5.90 -1.72
N MET A 87 14.70 6.32 -0.55
CA MET A 87 13.36 6.86 -0.38
C MET A 87 13.14 8.13 -1.20
N LYS A 88 14.13 9.02 -1.27
CA LYS A 88 14.03 10.26 -2.04
C LYS A 88 13.91 9.97 -3.54
N ILE A 89 14.70 9.02 -4.04
CA ILE A 89 14.64 8.55 -5.43
C ILE A 89 13.30 7.89 -5.70
N PHE A 90 12.89 6.96 -4.83
CA PHE A 90 11.63 6.24 -4.93
C PHE A 90 10.43 7.18 -5.00
N ARG A 91 10.38 8.21 -4.14
CA ARG A 91 9.34 9.24 -4.13
C ARG A 91 9.33 10.13 -5.37
N ALA A 92 10.46 10.22 -6.08
CA ALA A 92 10.60 11.05 -7.28
C ALA A 92 10.31 10.26 -8.58
N GLU A 93 10.67 8.98 -8.61
CA GLU A 93 10.51 8.12 -9.79
C GLU A 93 9.21 7.30 -9.79
N TYR A 94 8.68 6.95 -8.62
CA TYR A 94 7.53 6.06 -8.48
C TYR A 94 6.35 6.73 -7.79
N ASP A 95 5.16 6.47 -8.34
CA ASP A 95 3.90 6.81 -7.68
C ASP A 95 3.58 5.72 -6.66
N PHE A 96 3.61 6.08 -5.39
CA PHE A 96 3.32 5.18 -4.27
C PHE A 96 2.21 5.77 -3.42
N VAL A 97 1.43 4.88 -2.81
CA VAL A 97 0.37 5.24 -1.88
C VAL A 97 0.75 4.72 -0.50
N THR A 98 0.44 5.50 0.54
CA THR A 98 0.78 5.11 1.90
C THR A 98 -0.41 4.37 2.50
N VAL A 99 -0.13 3.26 3.19
CA VAL A 99 -1.17 2.54 3.92
C VAL A 99 -1.65 3.42 5.07
N MET A 100 -2.94 3.72 5.11
CA MET A 100 -3.56 4.53 6.15
C MET A 100 -4.16 3.65 7.24
N SER A 101 -4.92 2.63 6.84
CA SER A 101 -5.60 1.69 7.73
C SER A 101 -5.58 0.29 7.11
N ILE A 102 -5.55 -0.73 7.96
CA ILE A 102 -5.61 -2.13 7.57
C ILE A 102 -6.75 -2.75 8.39
N ASP A 103 -7.75 -3.26 7.69
CA ASP A 103 -8.89 -3.93 8.27
C ASP A 103 -8.81 -5.41 7.88
N ASP A 104 -8.58 -6.26 8.87
CA ASP A 104 -8.57 -7.72 8.70
C ASP A 104 -10.01 -8.24 8.80
N TYR A 105 -10.58 -8.62 7.65
CA TYR A 105 -11.92 -9.16 7.59
C TYR A 105 -11.86 -10.64 7.18
N MET A 106 -12.33 -11.51 8.08
CA MET A 106 -12.54 -12.93 7.83
C MET A 106 -14.02 -13.18 7.47
N PHE A 107 -14.39 -12.95 6.22
CA PHE A 107 -15.78 -13.19 5.78
C PHE A 107 -15.87 -14.55 5.05
N GLY A 108 -16.57 -15.51 5.64
CA GLY A 108 -16.86 -16.81 5.01
C GLY A 108 -15.67 -17.74 4.83
N GLY A 109 -14.58 -17.58 5.59
CA GLY A 109 -13.40 -18.46 5.51
C GLY A 109 -12.39 -18.07 4.41
N LEU A 110 -12.58 -16.93 3.74
CA LEU A 110 -11.60 -16.34 2.84
C LEU A 110 -10.96 -15.13 3.53
N PRO A 111 -9.66 -15.17 3.86
CA PRO A 111 -8.98 -14.00 4.43
C PRO A 111 -8.97 -12.90 3.38
N HIS A 112 -9.52 -11.74 3.73
CA HIS A 112 -9.31 -10.52 2.95
C HIS A 112 -8.85 -9.40 3.87
N MET A 113 -7.66 -8.89 3.59
CA MET A 113 -7.16 -7.69 4.26
C MET A 113 -7.53 -6.50 3.39
N GLU A 114 -8.45 -5.68 3.88
CA GLU A 114 -8.81 -4.41 3.26
C GLU A 114 -7.80 -3.36 3.71
N VAL A 115 -7.08 -2.79 2.75
CA VAL A 115 -6.06 -1.79 3.03
C VAL A 115 -6.50 -0.47 2.43
N SER A 116 -6.79 0.50 3.30
CA SER A 116 -7.08 1.86 2.86
C SER A 116 -5.78 2.61 2.64
N VAL A 117 -5.63 3.24 1.48
CA VAL A 117 -4.41 3.95 1.07
C VAL A 117 -4.72 5.37 0.61
N LYS A 118 -3.78 6.29 0.80
CA LYS A 118 -3.86 7.70 0.42
C LYS A 118 -2.54 8.22 -0.14
#